data_AF-A0A8J6HAH7-F1
#
_entry.id   AF-A0A8J6HAH7-F1
#
_cell.length_a   1.000
_cell.length_b   1.000
_cell.length_c   1.000
_cell.angle_alpha   90.00
_cell.angle_beta   90.00
_cell.angle_gamma   90.00
#
_symmetry.space_group_name_H-M   'P 1'
#
loop_
_entity.id
_entity.type
_entity.pdbx_description
1 polymer ?
#
loop_
_entity_poly.entity_id
_entity_poly.type
_entity_poly.pdbx_seq_one_letter_code
_entity_poly.pdbx_strand_id
1 'polypeptide(L)'
;MRVIFVIFLGLLCRVSSFEFEAVDQDGVKFGDKTSTAQQIEVDENNDGGRVPIVSITGVGDTLSMTGMTSNFDLLDAELKTDDNVNYQLIVNLLDYESLDSGGDSVLVAITEVSTPNTRQPLQVIIKNLDDEHPTLTVSNCILEEETVIDVNNSPCSFTISDPDGFLDTMDFSNIVGSKVSSGEIVRK
;
A
#
# COMPACT_ATOMS: atom_id res chain seq x y z
N MET A 1 -20.88 41.55 52.43
CA MET A 1 -20.83 40.49 51.39
C MET A 1 -20.63 41.15 50.04
N ARG A 2 -19.41 41.14 49.51
CA ARG A 2 -19.11 41.53 48.12
C ARG A 2 -18.23 40.44 47.55
N VAL A 3 -18.85 39.55 46.77
CA VAL A 3 -18.17 38.50 46.03
C VAL A 3 -17.64 39.17 44.76
N ILE A 4 -16.33 39.37 44.70
CA ILE A 4 -15.65 39.80 43.49
C ILE A 4 -15.55 38.55 42.60
N PHE A 5 -16.35 38.54 41.54
CA PHE A 5 -16.22 37.62 40.41
C PHE A 5 -14.86 37.90 39.76
N VAL A 6 -13.86 37.09 40.06
CA VAL A 6 -12.63 37.05 39.28
C VAL A 6 -12.98 36.33 37.99
N ILE A 7 -12.98 37.14 36.93
CA ILE A 7 -13.10 36.79 35.52
C ILE A 7 -12.23 35.55 35.28
N PHE A 8 -12.88 34.42 34.98
CA PHE A 8 -12.26 33.29 34.30
C PHE A 8 -11.82 33.82 32.93
N LEU A 9 -10.62 34.38 32.88
CA LEU A 9 -9.89 34.59 31.65
C LEU A 9 -9.55 33.17 31.19
N GLY A 10 -10.48 32.56 30.46
CA GLY A 10 -10.21 31.38 29.67
C GLY A 10 -9.11 31.75 28.71
N LEU A 11 -7.86 31.52 29.12
CA LEU A 11 -6.83 31.08 28.22
C LEU A 11 -7.43 29.84 27.55
N LEU A 12 -8.10 30.08 26.43
CA LEU A 12 -8.15 29.11 25.36
C LEU A 12 -6.68 28.89 24.99
N CYS A 13 -6.02 27.99 25.71
CA CYS A 13 -5.01 27.16 25.09
C CYS A 13 -5.72 26.58 23.87
N ARG A 14 -5.57 27.26 22.72
CA ARG A 14 -5.78 26.60 21.44
C ARG A 14 -4.69 25.55 21.42
N VAL A 15 -5.04 24.37 21.91
CA VAL A 15 -4.36 23.16 21.50
C VAL A 15 -4.73 23.10 20.02
N SER A 16 -3.92 23.70 19.15
CA SER A 16 -4.03 23.43 17.73
C SER A 16 -3.66 21.96 17.59
N SER A 17 -4.67 21.11 17.67
CA SER A 17 -4.58 19.76 17.15
C SER A 17 -5.28 19.83 15.82
N PHE A 18 -4.51 19.96 14.76
CA PHE A 18 -5.03 19.77 13.41
C PHE A 18 -5.73 18.41 13.30
N GLU A 19 -6.63 18.26 12.36
CA GLU A 19 -7.41 17.04 12.17
C GLU A 19 -7.08 16.41 10.82
N PHE A 20 -7.19 15.09 10.75
CA PHE A 20 -7.07 14.34 9.51
C PHE A 20 -8.47 14.08 8.97
N GLU A 21 -8.67 14.40 7.70
CA GLU A 21 -9.93 14.21 6.99
C GLU A 21 -9.72 13.39 5.72
N ALA A 22 -10.71 12.57 5.38
CA ALA A 22 -10.70 11.77 4.18
C ALA A 22 -10.63 12.67 2.92
N VAL A 23 -9.94 12.16 1.90
CA VAL A 23 -9.93 12.73 0.55
C VAL A 23 -10.77 11.86 -0.37
N ASP A 24 -11.40 12.47 -1.36
CA ASP A 24 -12.10 11.76 -2.44
C ASP A 24 -11.08 11.40 -3.52
N GLN A 25 -10.38 10.28 -3.33
CA GLN A 25 -9.34 9.79 -4.22
C GLN A 25 -9.51 8.28 -4.42
N ASP A 26 -9.58 7.86 -5.68
CA ASP A 26 -9.67 6.45 -6.03
C ASP A 26 -8.48 5.67 -5.48
N GLY A 27 -8.75 4.48 -4.93
CA GLY A 27 -7.74 3.62 -4.31
C GLY A 27 -7.27 4.09 -2.92
N VAL A 28 -7.82 5.18 -2.37
CA VAL A 28 -7.48 5.65 -1.03
C VAL A 28 -8.68 5.50 -0.11
N LYS A 29 -8.46 4.89 1.06
CA LYS A 29 -9.49 4.69 2.07
C LYS A 29 -9.03 5.21 3.43
N PHE A 30 -9.82 6.14 3.96
CA PHE A 30 -9.60 6.65 5.31
C PHE A 30 -10.03 5.60 6.35
N GLY A 31 -9.06 5.07 7.09
CA GLY A 31 -9.26 4.00 8.06
C GLY A 31 -9.67 4.49 9.45
N ASP A 32 -9.79 3.55 10.38
CA ASP A 32 -10.08 3.86 11.77
C ASP A 32 -8.84 4.42 12.48
N LYS A 33 -9.07 5.30 13.45
CA LYS A 33 -8.02 5.76 14.36
C LYS A 33 -7.71 4.68 15.38
N THR A 34 -6.47 4.21 15.41
CA THR A 34 -5.99 3.28 16.44
C THR A 34 -5.50 4.04 17.67
N SER A 35 -5.05 3.30 18.70
CA SER A 35 -4.39 3.90 19.86
C SER A 35 -3.05 4.56 19.51
N THR A 36 -2.47 4.25 18.34
CA THR A 36 -1.12 4.67 17.96
C THR A 36 -1.04 5.53 16.71
N ALA A 37 -2.03 5.52 15.80
CA ALA A 37 -2.01 6.29 14.56
C ALA A 37 -3.40 6.42 13.91
N GLN A 38 -3.57 7.44 13.07
CA GLN A 38 -4.64 7.45 12.06
C GLN A 38 -4.24 6.52 10.91
N GLN A 39 -5.09 5.56 10.53
CA GLN A 39 -4.81 4.66 9.41
C GLN A 39 -5.35 5.22 8.11
N ILE A 40 -4.59 5.05 7.04
CA ILE A 40 -4.96 5.31 5.66
C ILE A 40 -4.54 4.09 4.85
N GLU A 41 -5.48 3.42 4.21
CA GLU A 41 -5.22 2.32 3.29
C GLU A 41 -5.12 2.87 1.87
N VAL A 42 -4.10 2.44 1.13
CA VAL A 42 -3.80 2.87 -0.23
C VAL A 42 -3.59 1.63 -1.06
N ASP A 43 -4.42 1.47 -2.10
CA ASP A 43 -4.25 0.46 -3.14
C ASP A 43 -2.88 0.68 -3.82
N GLU A 44 -2.15 -0.40 -4.07
CA GLU A 44 -0.84 -0.33 -4.72
C GLU A 44 -0.89 0.10 -6.19
N ASN A 45 0.28 0.37 -6.77
CA ASN A 45 0.41 0.64 -8.21
C ASN A 45 1.86 0.47 -8.72
N ASN A 46 2.06 -0.46 -9.65
CA ASN A 46 3.38 -0.81 -10.22
C ASN A 46 4.01 0.32 -11.04
N ASP A 47 3.20 1.17 -11.68
CA ASP A 47 3.68 2.32 -12.46
C ASP A 47 3.86 3.60 -11.60
N GLY A 48 3.54 3.50 -10.31
CA GLY A 48 3.60 4.58 -9.34
C GLY A 48 2.67 5.76 -9.67
N GLY A 49 2.93 6.90 -9.04
CA GLY A 49 2.15 8.12 -9.22
C GLY A 49 1.82 8.77 -7.89
N ARG A 50 1.80 10.10 -7.87
CA ARG A 50 1.55 10.85 -6.65
C ARG A 50 0.07 11.16 -6.48
N VAL A 51 -0.50 10.75 -5.35
CA VAL A 51 -1.91 11.00 -5.02
C VAL A 51 -2.05 11.64 -3.63
N PRO A 52 -3.04 12.52 -3.42
CA PRO A 52 -3.39 12.97 -2.09
C PRO A 52 -4.00 11.78 -1.31
N ILE A 53 -3.56 11.57 -0.07
CA ILE A 53 -4.07 10.47 0.77
C ILE A 53 -4.83 10.95 2.00
N VAL A 54 -4.63 12.20 2.42
CA VAL A 54 -5.35 12.80 3.54
C VAL A 54 -5.34 14.32 3.43
N SER A 55 -6.43 14.94 3.87
CA SER A 55 -6.53 16.39 4.10
C SER A 55 -6.27 16.68 5.58
N ILE A 56 -5.55 17.76 5.86
CA ILE A 56 -5.16 18.17 7.20
C ILE A 56 -5.71 19.57 7.46
N THR A 57 -6.69 19.65 8.35
CA THR A 57 -7.48 20.86 8.62
C THR A 57 -7.23 21.36 10.05
N GLY A 58 -7.70 22.57 10.37
CA GLY A 58 -7.53 23.15 11.72
C GLY A 58 -6.09 23.50 12.08
N VAL A 59 -5.23 23.63 11.06
CA VAL A 59 -3.81 23.94 11.19
C VAL A 59 -3.63 25.41 11.60
N GLY A 60 -2.90 25.66 12.69
CA GLY A 60 -2.64 27.00 13.22
C GLY A 60 -1.37 27.66 12.70
N ASP A 61 -0.42 26.87 12.21
CA ASP A 61 0.88 27.25 11.66
C ASP A 61 1.41 26.17 10.69
N THR A 62 2.61 26.34 10.14
CA THR A 62 3.22 25.36 9.22
C THR A 62 3.35 23.96 9.82
N LEU A 63 3.10 22.95 8.98
CA LEU A 63 3.32 21.54 9.30
C LEU A 63 4.70 21.07 8.84
N SER A 64 5.23 20.10 9.57
CA SER A 64 6.42 19.33 9.24
C SER A 64 6.10 17.85 9.28
N MET A 65 6.86 17.07 8.52
CA MET A 65 6.69 15.63 8.37
C MET A 65 7.98 14.91 8.69
N THR A 66 7.89 13.75 9.34
CA THR A 66 9.05 12.90 9.63
C THR A 66 8.66 11.43 9.53
N GLY A 67 9.44 10.67 8.77
CA GLY A 67 9.34 9.22 8.69
C GLY A 67 9.64 8.54 10.02
N MET A 68 8.92 7.46 10.29
CA MET A 68 9.12 6.62 11.48
C MET A 68 9.54 5.18 11.15
N THR A 69 9.52 4.81 9.87
CA THR A 69 9.94 3.51 9.36
C THR A 69 10.97 3.68 8.24
N SER A 70 11.70 2.61 7.91
CA SER A 70 12.71 2.59 6.84
C SER A 70 12.14 2.88 5.46
N ASN A 71 10.88 2.54 5.22
CA ASN A 71 10.22 2.68 3.92
C ASN A 71 9.67 4.10 3.68
N PHE A 72 9.89 5.05 4.60
CA PHE A 72 9.39 6.42 4.44
C PHE A 72 9.90 7.11 3.17
N ASP A 73 11.17 6.89 2.82
CA ASP A 73 11.74 7.51 1.62
C ASP A 73 11.11 6.98 0.32
N LEU A 74 10.52 5.77 0.35
CA LEU A 74 9.80 5.20 -0.79
C LEU A 74 8.49 5.94 -1.06
N LEU A 75 7.79 6.39 0.00
CA LEU A 75 6.55 7.17 -0.15
C LEU A 75 6.76 8.49 -0.87
N ASP A 76 7.98 9.03 -0.92
CA ASP A 76 8.29 10.32 -1.56
C ASP A 76 7.26 11.40 -1.16
N ALA A 77 6.98 11.45 0.14
CA ALA A 77 5.82 12.14 0.67
C ALA A 77 6.03 13.67 0.68
N GLU A 78 4.98 14.41 0.32
CA GLU A 78 4.97 15.86 0.24
C GLU A 78 3.76 16.45 0.98
N LEU A 79 3.97 17.52 1.74
CA LEU A 79 2.90 18.35 2.30
C LEU A 79 2.67 19.55 1.38
N LYS A 80 1.48 19.63 0.78
CA LYS A 80 1.10 20.72 -0.12
C LYS A 80 -0.13 21.43 0.42
N THR A 81 -0.17 22.76 0.36
CA THR A 81 -1.39 23.51 0.69
C THR A 81 -2.40 23.43 -0.45
N ASP A 82 -3.67 23.18 -0.13
CA ASP A 82 -4.79 23.26 -1.07
C ASP A 82 -5.31 24.69 -1.23
N ASP A 83 -6.27 24.88 -2.14
CA ASP A 83 -6.89 26.19 -2.43
C ASP A 83 -7.69 26.76 -1.25
N ASN A 84 -8.02 25.94 -0.25
CA ASN A 84 -8.77 26.32 0.95
C ASN A 84 -7.85 26.58 2.16
N VAL A 85 -6.52 26.62 1.96
CA VAL A 85 -5.52 26.80 3.01
C VAL A 85 -5.48 25.64 4.01
N ASN A 86 -5.94 24.45 3.61
CA ASN A 86 -5.64 23.20 4.31
C ASN A 86 -4.36 22.59 3.75
N TYR A 87 -3.76 21.67 4.48
CA TYR A 87 -2.65 20.87 3.96
C TYR A 87 -3.18 19.55 3.39
N GLN A 88 -2.57 19.07 2.32
CA GLN A 88 -2.76 17.72 1.78
C GLN A 88 -1.44 16.98 1.94
N LEU A 89 -1.50 15.76 2.44
CA LEU A 89 -0.39 14.82 2.34
C LEU A 89 -0.52 14.06 1.03
N ILE A 90 0.46 14.25 0.17
CA ILE A 90 0.59 13.58 -1.13
C ILE A 90 1.70 12.55 -1.00
N VAL A 91 1.48 11.33 -1.48
CA VAL A 91 2.48 10.26 -1.48
C VAL A 91 2.56 9.63 -2.86
N ASN A 92 3.71 9.08 -3.19
CA ASN A 92 3.85 8.16 -4.31
C ASN A 92 3.18 6.82 -3.95
N LEU A 93 2.34 6.32 -4.85
CA LEU A 93 1.83 4.96 -4.80
C LEU A 93 3.00 3.98 -4.94
N LEU A 94 3.01 2.98 -4.08
CA LEU A 94 4.04 1.96 -4.02
C LEU A 94 3.49 0.67 -4.59
N ASP A 95 4.37 -0.07 -5.25
CA ASP A 95 4.24 -1.50 -5.55
C ASP A 95 4.49 -2.28 -4.24
N TYR A 96 3.57 -3.15 -3.86
CA TYR A 96 3.59 -3.93 -2.63
C TYR A 96 4.71 -4.99 -2.66
N GLU A 97 4.92 -5.65 -3.78
CA GLU A 97 5.95 -6.66 -4.03
C GLU A 97 7.36 -6.05 -3.93
N SER A 98 7.48 -4.75 -4.16
CA SER A 98 8.73 -3.99 -3.99
C SER A 98 9.11 -3.72 -2.52
N LEU A 99 8.18 -3.96 -1.57
CA LEU A 99 8.39 -3.70 -0.15
C LEU A 99 9.08 -4.89 0.54
N ASP A 100 10.07 -4.61 1.38
CA ASP A 100 10.70 -5.65 2.22
C ASP A 100 9.66 -6.35 3.11
N SER A 101 9.91 -7.63 3.47
CA SER A 101 9.04 -8.40 4.35
C SER A 101 8.73 -7.67 5.67
N GLY A 102 7.45 -7.31 5.90
CA GLY A 102 7.00 -6.49 7.03
C GLY A 102 6.89 -4.98 6.74
N GLY A 103 7.02 -4.60 5.46
CA GLY A 103 6.93 -3.24 4.94
C GLY A 103 5.56 -2.80 4.44
N ASP A 104 4.51 -3.59 4.68
CA ASP A 104 3.10 -3.35 4.29
C ASP A 104 2.52 -2.03 4.84
N SER A 105 3.22 -1.38 5.78
CA SER A 105 2.84 -0.07 6.27
C SER A 105 4.01 0.85 6.57
N VAL A 106 3.77 2.13 6.33
CA VAL A 106 4.73 3.22 6.55
C VAL A 106 4.16 4.17 7.59
N LEU A 107 4.91 4.39 8.67
CA LEU A 107 4.50 5.33 9.71
C LEU A 107 5.11 6.71 9.46
N VAL A 108 4.24 7.71 9.48
CA VAL A 108 4.55 9.11 9.24
C VAL A 108 4.11 9.91 10.45
N ALA A 109 4.93 10.86 10.88
CA ALA A 109 4.55 11.81 11.91
C ALA A 109 4.36 13.20 11.34
N ILE A 110 3.15 13.74 11.50
CA ILE A 110 2.85 15.13 11.20
C ILE A 110 2.98 15.95 12.49
N THR A 111 3.70 17.06 12.43
CA THR A 111 3.97 17.92 13.59
C THR A 111 3.83 19.38 13.19
N GLU A 112 3.06 20.15 13.94
CA GLU A 112 2.97 21.60 13.76
C GLU A 112 4.21 22.28 14.35
N VAL A 113 4.83 23.19 13.58
CA VAL A 113 6.16 23.74 13.89
C VAL A 113 6.14 24.64 15.13
N SER A 114 5.10 25.44 15.33
CA SER A 114 4.94 26.29 16.52
C SER A 114 4.67 25.50 17.81
N THR A 115 4.15 24.28 17.68
CA THR A 115 3.78 23.38 18.78
C THR A 115 4.40 22.00 18.57
N PRO A 116 5.74 21.85 18.66
CA PRO A 116 6.43 20.60 18.30
C PRO A 116 6.05 19.38 19.17
N ASN A 117 5.32 19.60 20.26
CA ASN A 117 4.79 18.53 21.11
C ASN A 117 3.43 17.97 20.62
N THR A 118 2.74 18.64 19.68
CA THR A 118 1.52 18.12 19.02
C THR A 118 1.90 17.33 17.77
N ARG A 119 2.54 16.18 18.00
CA ARG A 119 2.85 15.19 16.96
C ARG A 119 1.68 14.24 16.80
N GLN A 120 1.16 14.10 15.58
CA GLN A 120 0.12 13.14 15.25
C GLN A 120 0.64 12.11 14.24
N PRO A 121 0.73 10.84 14.64
CA PRO A 121 1.13 9.75 13.76
C PRO A 121 0.01 9.34 12.79
N LEU A 122 0.42 9.00 11.58
CA LEU A 122 -0.36 8.47 10.48
C LEU A 122 0.30 7.17 10.00
N GLN A 123 -0.49 6.14 9.76
CA GLN A 123 -0.04 4.86 9.23
C GLN A 123 -0.61 4.71 7.82
N VAL A 124 0.26 4.76 6.82
CA VAL A 124 -0.09 4.44 5.43
C VAL A 124 0.05 2.93 5.27
N ILE A 125 -1.02 2.23 4.95
CA ILE A 125 -1.04 0.79 4.70
C ILE A 125 -1.12 0.59 3.20
N ILE A 126 -0.12 -0.07 2.61
CA ILE A 126 -0.10 -0.43 1.20
C ILE A 126 -0.81 -1.76 1.05
N LYS A 127 -1.84 -1.80 0.23
CA LYS A 127 -2.68 -2.97 0.08
C LYS A 127 -2.31 -3.71 -1.20
N ASN A 128 -1.95 -4.97 -1.02
CA ASN A 128 -1.67 -5.92 -2.09
C ASN A 128 -2.93 -6.15 -2.97
N LEU A 129 -2.76 -6.08 -4.29
CA LEU A 129 -3.70 -6.31 -5.35
C LEU A 129 -3.19 -7.43 -6.27
N ASP A 130 -4.11 -8.11 -6.95
CA ASP A 130 -3.80 -9.12 -7.98
C ASP A 130 -3.50 -8.39 -9.30
N ASP A 131 -2.26 -7.90 -9.44
CA ASP A 131 -1.84 -7.05 -10.56
C ASP A 131 -0.58 -7.53 -11.30
N GLU A 132 0.16 -8.50 -10.77
CA GLU A 132 1.22 -9.21 -11.46
C GLU A 132 0.69 -10.44 -12.22
N HIS A 133 1.50 -10.93 -13.15
CA HIS A 133 1.17 -12.15 -13.88
C HIS A 133 1.97 -13.35 -13.35
N PRO A 134 1.33 -14.52 -13.18
CA PRO A 134 2.03 -15.71 -12.75
C PRO A 134 3.03 -16.17 -13.81
N THR A 135 4.18 -16.60 -13.34
CA THR A 135 5.31 -17.05 -14.14
C THR A 135 5.42 -18.56 -14.12
N LEU A 136 5.50 -19.18 -15.30
CA LEU A 136 5.70 -20.61 -15.47
C LEU A 136 7.19 -20.91 -15.74
N THR A 137 7.83 -21.61 -14.82
CA THR A 137 9.17 -22.18 -15.03
C THR A 137 9.06 -23.65 -15.38
N VAL A 138 9.60 -24.04 -16.53
CA VAL A 138 9.63 -25.44 -16.99
C VAL A 138 11.03 -26.02 -16.85
N SER A 139 11.11 -27.27 -16.40
CA SER A 139 12.34 -28.05 -16.46
C SER A 139 12.48 -28.72 -17.83
N ASN A 140 13.71 -28.91 -18.31
CA ASN A 140 13.96 -29.72 -19.50
C ASN A 140 13.49 -31.15 -19.21
N CYS A 141 12.50 -31.59 -19.98
CA CYS A 141 11.91 -32.91 -19.82
C CYS A 141 12.21 -33.78 -21.03
N ILE A 142 12.61 -35.03 -20.78
CA ILE A 142 12.84 -36.05 -21.80
C ILE A 142 11.73 -37.10 -21.65
N LEU A 143 11.05 -37.40 -22.75
CA LEU A 143 10.03 -38.44 -22.80
C LEU A 143 10.56 -39.62 -23.58
N GLU A 144 10.44 -40.80 -23.01
CA GLU A 144 10.83 -42.05 -23.66
C GLU A 144 9.71 -42.53 -24.61
N GLU A 145 10.12 -43.00 -25.78
CA GLU A 145 9.20 -43.66 -26.71
C GLU A 145 8.60 -44.92 -26.06
N GLU A 146 7.40 -45.32 -26.52
CA GLU A 146 6.69 -46.51 -26.05
C GLU A 146 6.20 -46.49 -24.58
N THR A 147 6.38 -45.38 -23.86
CA THR A 147 5.83 -45.18 -22.51
C THR A 147 4.49 -44.43 -22.57
N VAL A 148 3.46 -44.93 -21.87
CA VAL A 148 2.22 -44.17 -21.65
C VAL A 148 2.46 -43.18 -20.52
N ILE A 149 2.50 -41.89 -20.86
CA ILE A 149 2.73 -40.81 -19.90
C ILE A 149 1.41 -40.09 -19.58
N ASP A 150 1.11 -39.96 -18.29
CA ASP A 150 0.00 -39.24 -17.70
C ASP A 150 0.48 -38.32 -16.56
N VAL A 151 -0.45 -37.65 -15.88
CA VAL A 151 -0.15 -36.71 -14.79
C VAL A 151 0.53 -37.36 -13.57
N ASN A 152 0.34 -38.66 -13.34
CA ASN A 152 0.88 -39.37 -12.18
C ASN A 152 2.29 -39.94 -12.43
N ASN A 153 2.64 -40.18 -13.70
CA ASN A 153 3.93 -40.80 -14.06
C ASN A 153 4.79 -39.92 -15.01
N SER A 154 4.36 -38.69 -15.28
CA SER A 154 5.12 -37.72 -16.06
C SER A 154 6.45 -37.38 -15.38
N PRO A 155 7.60 -37.53 -16.08
CA PRO A 155 8.87 -37.04 -15.60
C PRO A 155 8.98 -35.51 -15.72
N CYS A 156 8.02 -34.85 -16.38
CA CYS A 156 8.01 -33.41 -16.55
C CYS A 156 7.37 -32.74 -15.34
N SER A 157 8.07 -31.76 -14.78
CA SER A 157 7.53 -30.83 -13.79
C SER A 157 7.65 -29.40 -14.29
N PHE A 158 6.69 -28.59 -13.87
CA PHE A 158 6.72 -27.15 -14.00
C PHE A 158 6.43 -26.54 -12.63
N THR A 159 6.95 -25.34 -12.40
CA THR A 159 6.67 -24.53 -11.21
C THR A 159 5.96 -23.28 -11.68
N ILE A 160 4.89 -22.89 -10.98
CA ILE A 160 4.22 -21.61 -11.18
C ILE A 160 4.43 -20.78 -9.93
N SER A 161 4.78 -19.51 -10.14
CA SER A 161 4.95 -18.52 -9.09
C SER A 161 4.15 -17.27 -9.44
N ASP A 162 3.48 -16.71 -8.46
CA ASP A 162 2.73 -15.46 -8.55
C ASP A 162 3.32 -14.52 -7.50
N PRO A 163 3.82 -13.33 -7.89
CA PRO A 163 4.43 -12.39 -6.96
C PRO A 163 3.48 -11.94 -5.85
N ASP A 164 2.23 -11.65 -6.22
CA ASP A 164 1.18 -11.12 -5.35
C ASP A 164 0.71 -12.16 -4.33
N GLY A 165 0.85 -13.44 -4.67
CA GLY A 165 0.53 -14.56 -3.81
C GLY A 165 -0.91 -15.06 -3.96
N PHE A 166 -1.60 -14.71 -5.04
CA PHE A 166 -2.99 -15.11 -5.33
C PHE A 166 -3.10 -16.45 -6.09
N LEU A 167 -2.05 -17.29 -6.10
CA LEU A 167 -2.07 -18.61 -6.76
C LEU A 167 -3.22 -19.52 -6.33
N ASP A 168 -3.69 -19.40 -5.10
CA ASP A 168 -4.80 -20.22 -4.57
C ASP A 168 -6.14 -19.91 -5.26
N THR A 169 -6.23 -18.77 -5.95
CA THR A 169 -7.39 -18.38 -6.75
C THR A 169 -7.33 -18.87 -8.21
N MET A 170 -6.17 -19.37 -8.67
CA MET A 170 -6.02 -19.92 -10.03
C MET A 170 -6.66 -21.30 -10.18
N ASP A 171 -7.28 -21.53 -11.34
CA ASP A 171 -7.77 -22.85 -11.76
C ASP A 171 -6.87 -23.46 -12.85
N PHE A 172 -6.33 -24.65 -12.58
CA PHE A 172 -5.55 -25.42 -13.54
C PHE A 172 -6.48 -26.28 -14.40
N SER A 173 -6.97 -25.71 -15.49
CA SER A 173 -7.61 -26.51 -16.53
C SER A 173 -6.57 -27.32 -17.30
N ASN A 174 -6.85 -28.61 -17.52
CA ASN A 174 -5.94 -29.55 -18.17
C ASN A 174 -5.45 -29.01 -19.53
N ILE A 175 -4.14 -28.80 -19.66
CA ILE A 175 -3.51 -28.46 -20.94
C ILE A 175 -3.58 -29.71 -21.83
N VAL A 176 -4.41 -29.66 -22.87
CA VAL A 176 -4.60 -30.78 -23.80
C VAL A 176 -3.49 -30.76 -24.86
N GLY A 177 -2.57 -31.71 -24.81
CA GLY A 177 -1.59 -31.94 -25.87
C GLY A 177 -2.18 -32.77 -27.02
N SER A 178 -1.87 -32.41 -28.27
CA SER A 178 -2.24 -33.18 -29.46
C SER A 178 -1.02 -33.87 -30.10
N LYS A 179 -1.11 -35.18 -30.32
CA LYS A 179 -0.10 -35.97 -31.05
C LYS A 179 -0.12 -35.58 -32.53
N VAL A 180 0.96 -35.01 -33.03
CA VAL A 180 1.17 -34.83 -34.47
C VAL A 180 1.89 -36.08 -34.99
N SER A 181 1.27 -36.81 -35.92
CA SER A 181 1.72 -38.13 -36.40
C SER A 181 2.98 -38.10 -37.28
N SER A 182 3.80 -37.06 -37.20
CA SER A 182 5.04 -36.94 -37.98
C SER A 182 6.07 -36.10 -37.24
N GLY A 183 6.80 -36.69 -36.28
CA GLY A 183 8.15 -36.29 -35.84
C GLY A 183 8.44 -34.83 -35.44
N GLU A 184 7.45 -33.93 -35.42
CA GLU A 184 7.65 -32.51 -35.22
C GLU A 184 6.40 -31.94 -34.54
N ILE A 185 6.58 -31.40 -33.34
CA ILE A 185 5.52 -30.73 -32.58
C ILE A 185 5.65 -29.24 -32.88
N VAL A 186 4.71 -28.69 -33.66
CA VAL A 186 4.56 -27.25 -33.85
C VAL A 186 3.68 -26.71 -32.72
N ARG A 187 4.23 -25.83 -31.88
CA ARG A 187 3.44 -25.09 -30.87
C ARG A 187 2.81 -23.85 -31.51
N LYS A 188 1.51 -23.66 -31.30
CA LYS A 188 0.84 -22.35 -31.37
C LYS A 188 0.47 -21.94 -29.96
#